data_AF-A0A537IQ03-F1
#
_entry.id   AF-A0A537IQ03-F1
#
_cell.length_a   1.000
_cell.length_b   1.000
_cell.length_c   1.000
_cell.angle_alpha   90.00
_cell.angle_beta   90.00
_cell.angle_gamma   90.00
#
_symmetry.space_group_name_H-M   'P 1'
#
loop_
_entity.id
_entity.type
_entity.pdbx_description
1 polymer ?
#
loop_
_entity_poly.entity_id
_entity_poly.type
_entity_poly.pdbx_seq_one_letter_code
_entity_poly.pdbx_strand_id
1 'polypeptide(L)'
;MRRAEILTALGFIAFAIGIVVQARSVGSGWSVGQPQPGFLPFWLGLLLGICGVIVLGQVLLSEKPSLHAFFEGRTGLASVLKVTVSGIGMLVLIYLVGFYTATMVYVFAYTR
;
A
#
# COMPACT_ATOMS: atom_id res chain seq x y z
N MET A 1 22.29 5.76 3.70
CA MET A 1 20.92 5.43 4.15
C MET A 1 19.90 6.50 3.74
N ARG A 2 20.19 7.79 3.98
CA ARG A 2 19.34 8.93 3.57
C ARG A 2 18.69 8.85 2.18
N ARG A 3 19.45 8.49 1.13
CA ARG A 3 18.93 8.32 -0.24
C ARG A 3 17.85 7.23 -0.33
N ALA A 4 18.01 6.13 0.38
CA ALA A 4 17.05 5.03 0.39
C ALA A 4 15.76 5.43 1.12
N GLU A 5 15.87 6.17 2.23
CA GLU A 5 14.71 6.69 2.96
C GLU A 5 13.91 7.70 2.13
N ILE A 6 14.59 8.59 1.42
CA ILE A 6 13.97 9.52 0.48
C ILE A 6 13.23 8.75 -0.62
N LEU A 7 13.87 7.75 -1.24
CA LEU A 7 13.25 6.93 -2.28
C LEU A 7 12.01 6.18 -1.75
N THR A 8 12.10 5.61 -0.55
CA THR A 8 10.97 4.91 0.08
C THR A 8 9.83 5.87 0.41
N ALA A 9 10.12 7.05 0.97
CA ALA A 9 9.10 8.07 1.26
C ALA A 9 8.40 8.55 -0.01
N LEU A 10 9.16 8.82 -1.07
CA LEU A 10 8.61 9.15 -2.39
C LEU A 10 7.76 8.02 -2.96
N GLY A 11 8.19 6.77 -2.77
CA GLY A 11 7.43 5.58 -3.16
C GLY A 11 6.07 5.49 -2.45
N PHE A 12 6.04 5.71 -1.14
CA PHE A 12 4.78 5.75 -0.38
C PHE A 12 3.86 6.89 -0.82
N ILE A 13 4.41 8.09 -1.08
CA ILE A 13 3.63 9.23 -1.59
C ILE A 13 3.03 8.90 -2.95
N ALA A 14 3.82 8.36 -3.88
CA ALA A 14 3.35 7.97 -5.21
C ALA A 14 2.26 6.88 -5.13
N PHE A 15 2.44 5.88 -4.27
CA PHE A 15 1.46 4.82 -4.04
C PHE A 15 0.16 5.35 -3.43
N ALA A 16 0.26 6.24 -2.44
CA ALA A 16 -0.87 6.93 -1.83
C ALA A 16 -1.68 7.74 -2.86
N ILE A 17 -1.00 8.47 -3.76
CA ILE A 17 -1.65 9.20 -4.86
C ILE A 17 -2.41 8.23 -5.76
N GLY A 18 -1.80 7.10 -6.13
CA GLY A 18 -2.46 6.05 -6.92
C GLY A 18 -3.73 5.54 -6.24
N ILE A 19 -3.68 5.22 -4.95
CA ILE A 19 -4.86 4.80 -4.17
C ILE A 19 -5.95 5.87 -4.22
N VAL A 20 -5.61 7.13 -3.96
CA VAL A 20 -6.57 8.24 -3.92
C VAL A 20 -7.25 8.45 -5.28
N VAL A 21 -6.49 8.41 -6.38
CA VAL A 21 -7.02 8.54 -7.75
C VAL A 21 -7.99 7.41 -8.05
N GLN A 22 -7.60 6.16 -7.78
CA GLN A 22 -8.46 5.00 -8.01
C GLN A 22 -9.70 5.04 -7.12
N ALA A 23 -9.56 5.39 -5.85
CA ALA A 23 -10.66 5.51 -4.91
C ALA A 23 -11.69 6.56 -5.35
N ARG A 24 -11.24 7.69 -5.91
CA ARG A 24 -12.15 8.70 -6.47
C ARG A 24 -12.92 8.18 -7.69
N SER A 25 -12.29 7.37 -8.54
CA SER A 25 -12.94 6.83 -9.75
C SER A 25 -14.13 5.91 -9.44
N VAL A 26 -14.11 5.24 -8.28
CA VAL A 26 -15.18 4.31 -7.84
C VAL A 26 -16.14 4.95 -6.82
N GLY A 27 -16.03 6.27 -6.59
CA GLY A 27 -16.82 7.01 -5.62
C GLY A 27 -16.24 6.96 -4.20
N SER A 28 -15.77 8.11 -3.72
CA SER A 28 -15.18 8.27 -2.38
C SER A 28 -16.08 9.04 -1.40
N GLY A 29 -17.33 9.29 -1.77
CA GLY A 29 -18.29 10.06 -0.98
C GLY A 29 -19.09 9.20 0.00
N TRP A 30 -19.94 9.88 0.77
CA TRP A 30 -20.94 9.25 1.61
C TRP A 30 -22.32 9.46 0.96
N SER A 31 -23.03 8.39 0.65
CA SER A 31 -24.30 8.46 -0.10
C SER A 31 -25.39 7.64 0.60
N VAL A 32 -26.59 8.22 0.74
CA VAL A 32 -27.83 7.54 1.21
C VAL A 32 -27.57 6.56 2.36
N GLY A 33 -26.89 7.03 3.41
CA GLY A 33 -26.64 6.24 4.63
C GLY A 33 -25.52 5.20 4.57
N GLN A 34 -24.78 5.08 3.46
CA GLN A 34 -23.68 4.11 3.31
C GLN A 34 -22.42 4.75 2.68
N PRO A 35 -21.22 4.31 3.10
CA PRO A 35 -19.98 4.71 2.43
C PRO A 35 -19.92 4.12 1.02
N GLN A 36 -19.54 4.93 0.03
CA GLN A 36 -19.24 4.44 -1.31
C GLN A 36 -18.00 3.53 -1.28
N PRO A 37 -17.82 2.63 -2.27
CA PRO A 37 -16.72 1.65 -2.27
C PRO A 37 -15.33 2.26 -2.12
N GLY A 38 -15.12 3.46 -2.65
CA GLY A 38 -13.86 4.20 -2.56
C GLY A 38 -13.70 5.04 -1.30
N PHE A 39 -14.71 5.15 -0.43
CA PHE A 39 -14.65 6.01 0.76
C PHE A 39 -13.49 5.63 1.68
N LEU A 40 -13.41 4.36 2.08
CA LEU A 40 -12.35 3.89 2.98
C LEU A 40 -10.96 3.90 2.32
N PRO A 41 -10.77 3.38 1.09
CA PRO A 41 -9.51 3.50 0.37
C PRO A 41 -9.02 4.94 0.23
N PHE A 42 -9.92 5.91 0.00
CA PHE A 42 -9.56 7.32 -0.13
C PHE A 42 -8.92 7.89 1.14
N TRP A 43 -9.54 7.69 2.30
CA TRP A 43 -9.01 8.18 3.58
C TRP A 43 -7.71 7.48 3.99
N LEU A 44 -7.61 6.16 3.77
CA LEU A 44 -6.36 5.43 4.01
C LEU A 44 -5.24 5.90 3.10
N GLY A 45 -5.53 6.14 1.82
CA GLY A 45 -4.58 6.72 0.87
C GLY A 45 -4.10 8.11 1.30
N LEU A 46 -5.00 8.98 1.75
CA LEU A 46 -4.64 10.31 2.28
C LEU A 46 -3.72 10.21 3.50
N LEU A 47 -4.07 9.40 4.49
CA LEU A 47 -3.25 9.21 5.69
C LEU A 47 -1.87 8.66 5.34
N LEU A 48 -1.79 7.67 4.45
CA LEU A 48 -0.52 7.14 3.97
C LEU A 48 0.34 8.22 3.30
N GLY A 49 -0.27 9.06 2.46
CA GLY A 49 0.40 10.19 1.83
C GLY A 49 0.93 11.20 2.85
N ILE A 50 0.13 11.54 3.86
CA ILE A 50 0.55 12.42 4.98
C ILE A 50 1.75 11.82 5.71
N CYS A 51 1.69 10.53 6.08
CA CYS A 51 2.82 9.84 6.71
C CYS A 51 4.07 9.88 5.82
N GLY A 52 3.94 9.65 4.51
CA GLY A 52 5.05 9.74 3.55
C GLY A 52 5.68 11.13 3.51
N VAL A 53 4.87 12.19 3.51
CA VAL A 53 5.34 13.59 3.56
C VAL A 53 6.05 13.89 4.88
N ILE A 54 5.51 13.41 6.01
CA ILE A 54 6.14 13.57 7.33
C ILE A 54 7.51 12.91 7.35
N VAL A 55 7.62 11.66 6.87
CA VAL A 55 8.90 10.94 6.81
C VAL A 55 9.88 11.67 5.88
N LEU A 56 9.43 12.13 4.72
CA LEU A 56 10.28 12.90 3.81
C LEU A 56 10.80 14.18 4.48
N GLY A 57 9.93 14.90 5.18
CA GLY A 57 10.30 16.08 5.97
C GLY A 57 11.35 15.75 7.03
N GLN A 58 11.11 14.71 7.83
CA GLN A 58 12.06 14.27 8.88
C GLN A 58 13.44 13.95 8.30
N VAL A 59 13.51 13.27 7.16
CA VAL A 59 14.78 12.90 6.50
C VAL A 59 15.50 14.12 5.91
N LEU A 60 14.75 15.11 5.40
CA LEU A 60 15.31 16.35 4.87
C LEU A 60 15.80 17.30 5.97
N LEU A 61 15.08 17.38 7.08
CA LEU A 61 15.38 18.26 8.23
C LEU A 61 16.40 17.66 9.21
N SER A 62 16.58 16.35 9.22
CA SER A 62 17.55 15.70 10.11
C SER A 62 18.98 15.79 9.56
N GLU A 63 19.89 16.34 10.36
CA GLU A 63 21.34 16.34 10.08
C GLU A 63 22.03 15.03 10.48
N LYS A 64 21.40 14.24 11.36
CA LYS A 64 21.92 12.96 11.84
C LYS A 64 21.22 11.80 11.11
N PRO A 65 21.97 10.78 10.64
CA PRO A 65 21.36 9.59 10.08
C PRO A 65 20.54 8.88 11.16
N SER A 66 19.30 8.56 10.82
CA SER A 66 18.42 7.62 11.54
C SER A 66 19.17 6.30 11.77
N LEU A 67 19.35 5.94 13.04
CA LEU A 67 20.05 4.71 13.47
C LEU A 67 19.16 3.46 13.42
N HIS A 68 17.87 3.60 13.11
CA HIS A 68 16.96 2.46 12.98
C HIS A 68 16.85 2.04 11.52
N ALA A 69 17.37 0.84 11.21
CA ALA A 69 17.16 0.21 9.93
C ALA A 69 15.67 -0.12 9.76
N PHE A 70 15.04 0.37 8.67
CA PHE A 70 13.64 0.09 8.33
C PHE A 70 13.36 -1.40 8.10
N PHE A 71 14.40 -2.16 7.74
CA PHE A 71 14.36 -3.62 7.68
C PHE A 71 15.26 -4.18 8.78
N GLU A 72 14.69 -4.99 9.67
CA GLU A 72 15.47 -5.90 10.54
C GLU A 72 16.16 -6.95 9.65
N GLY A 73 17.31 -6.58 9.07
CA GLY A 73 18.16 -7.48 8.29
C GLY A 73 17.56 -7.96 6.96
N ARG A 74 18.20 -9.00 6.39
CA ARG A 74 17.83 -9.61 5.09
C ARG A 74 16.45 -10.27 5.09
N THR A 75 15.89 -10.58 6.26
CA THR A 75 14.61 -11.29 6.43
C THR A 75 13.40 -10.38 6.21
N GLY A 76 13.47 -9.09 6.59
CA GLY A 76 12.36 -8.17 6.42
C GLY A 76 11.97 -7.95 4.95
N LEU A 77 12.97 -7.86 4.07
CA LEU A 77 12.76 -7.68 2.62
C LEU A 77 12.11 -8.91 1.98
N ALA A 78 12.48 -10.11 2.44
CA ALA A 78 11.86 -11.36 2.02
C ALA A 78 10.38 -11.45 2.44
N SER A 79 10.04 -10.95 3.63
CA SER A 79 8.64 -10.89 4.09
C SER A 79 7.80 -9.95 3.24
N VAL A 80 8.31 -8.76 2.91
CA VAL A 80 7.60 -7.82 2.02
C VAL A 80 7.42 -8.43 0.63
N LEU A 81 8.48 -9.02 0.05
CA LEU A 81 8.40 -9.68 -1.26
C LEU A 81 7.37 -10.82 -1.28
N LYS A 82 7.28 -11.64 -0.22
CA LYS A 82 6.27 -12.70 -0.14
C LYS A 82 4.85 -12.15 -0.20
N VAL A 83 4.57 -11.07 0.53
CA VAL A 83 3.24 -10.43 0.51
C VAL A 83 2.95 -9.81 -0.86
N THR A 84 3.92 -9.12 -1.46
CA THR A 84 3.77 -8.53 -2.80
C THR A 84 3.51 -9.60 -3.86
N VAL A 85 4.26 -10.70 -3.84
CA VAL A 85 4.07 -11.83 -4.77
C VAL A 85 2.69 -12.46 -4.60
N SER A 86 2.22 -12.63 -3.35
CA SER A 86 0.86 -13.12 -3.08
C SER A 86 -0.21 -12.19 -3.68
N GLY A 87 -0.06 -10.87 -3.48
CA GLY A 87 -0.97 -9.87 -4.05
C GLY A 87 -0.98 -9.87 -5.58
N ILE A 88 0.19 -9.92 -6.22
CA ILE A 88 0.29 -10.03 -7.69
C ILE A 88 -0.35 -11.32 -8.18
N GLY A 89 -0.12 -12.44 -7.49
CA GLY A 89 -0.74 -13.72 -7.80
C GLY A 89 -2.26 -13.64 -7.80
N MET A 90 -2.86 -12.97 -6.82
CA MET A 90 -4.31 -12.71 -6.76
C MET A 90 -4.79 -11.91 -7.97
N LEU A 91 -4.09 -10.84 -8.35
CA LEU A 91 -4.47 -10.02 -9.52
C LEU A 91 -4.43 -10.84 -10.82
N VAL A 92 -3.41 -11.67 -11.00
CA VAL A 92 -3.28 -12.58 -12.16
C VAL A 92 -4.43 -13.59 -12.15
N LEU A 93 -4.77 -14.17 -11.00
CA LEU A 93 -5.88 -15.10 -10.86
C LEU A 93 -7.22 -14.44 -11.23
N ILE A 94 -7.48 -13.23 -10.73
CA ILE A 94 -8.68 -12.46 -11.06
C ILE A 94 -8.77 -12.22 -12.57
N TYR A 95 -7.65 -11.89 -13.22
CA TYR A 95 -7.62 -11.65 -14.65
C TYR A 95 -7.94 -12.92 -15.47
N LEU A 96 -7.49 -14.09 -15.02
CA LEU A 96 -7.64 -15.36 -15.77
C LEU A 96 -9.01 -16.02 -15.58
N VAL A 97 -9.53 -16.07 -14.36
CA VAL A 97 -10.74 -16.84 -14.01
C VAL A 97 -11.89 -15.99 -13.46
N GLY A 98 -11.69 -14.67 -13.37
CA GLY A 98 -12.67 -13.74 -12.82
C GLY A 98 -12.63 -13.65 -11.29
N PHE A 99 -13.18 -12.55 -10.77
CA PHE A 99 -13.08 -12.18 -9.35
C PHE A 99 -13.67 -13.23 -8.39
N TYR A 100 -14.86 -13.75 -8.68
CA TYR A 100 -15.53 -14.71 -7.81
C TYR A 100 -14.75 -16.02 -7.68
N THR A 101 -14.37 -16.61 -8.82
CA THR A 101 -13.59 -17.86 -8.87
C THR A 101 -12.22 -17.68 -8.22
N ALA A 102 -11.53 -16.58 -8.53
CA ALA A 102 -10.24 -16.25 -7.93
C ALA A 102 -10.31 -16.13 -6.40
N THR A 103 -11.36 -15.49 -5.90
CA THR A 103 -11.56 -15.32 -4.44
C THR A 103 -11.82 -16.66 -3.76
N MET A 104 -12.61 -17.55 -4.36
CA MET A 104 -12.84 -18.89 -3.81
C MET A 104 -11.53 -19.70 -3.73
N VAL A 105 -10.71 -19.66 -4.78
CA VAL A 105 -9.40 -20.34 -4.81
C VAL A 105 -8.45 -19.75 -3.77
N TYR A 106 -8.37 -18.42 -3.69
CA TYR A 106 -7.48 -17.73 -2.74
C TYR A 106 -7.86 -18.05 -1.29
N VAL A 107 -9.14 -17.95 -0.93
CA VAL A 107 -9.61 -18.24 0.43
C VAL A 107 -9.33 -19.70 0.77
N PHE A 108 -9.63 -20.65 -0.13
CA PHE A 108 -9.38 -22.07 0.11
C PHE A 108 -7.89 -22.40 0.27
N ALA A 109 -7.02 -21.75 -0.52
CA ALA A 109 -5.58 -21.93 -0.41
C ALA A 109 -5.01 -21.27 0.86
N TYR A 110 -5.58 -20.15 1.32
CA TYR A 110 -5.13 -19.40 2.48
C TYR A 110 -5.59 -20.01 3.82
N THR A 111 -6.79 -20.62 3.86
CA THR A 111 -7.32 -21.23 5.09
C THR A 111 -6.78 -22.63 5.37
N ARG A 112 -5.91 -23.15 4.51
CA ARG A 112 -5.29 -24.47 4.64
C ARG A 112 -3.86 -24.35 5.16
#